data_AF-A0A0U1LPF7-F1
#
_entry.id   AF-A0A0U1LPF7-F1
#
_cell.length_a   1.000
_cell.length_b   1.000
_cell.length_c   1.000
_cell.angle_alpha   90.00
_cell.angle_beta   90.00
_cell.angle_gamma   90.00
#
_symmetry.space_group_name_H-M   'P 1'
#
loop_
_entity.id
_entity.type
_entity.pdbx_description
1 polymer ?
#
loop_
_entity_poly.entity_id
_entity_poly.type
_entity_poly.pdbx_seq_one_letter_code
_entity_poly.pdbx_strand_id
1 'polypeptide(L)'
;MESGSKPSQGQFLLFRVIRTACPRDEFNPRDFNLQSQFSQAQEILDESESFQSFLDAIEENDESGLGFFAPIREQQLEILAKAPTGTRSEGPIGVDESPVNATLINFLKAVQEITPDRDYKWRYSKAHLTAEFPPKTQHGAKRANPDVPYFTAITDGQLQHADSYRIKIVLECKRYRRRKCALQVDMQEAAQVVAWVKQYPSNERQRVVVSQNGEEIYINFAQYDDA
;
A
#
# COMPACT_ATOMS: atom_id res chain seq x y z
N MET A 1 19.51 -14.35 5.86
CA MET A 1 18.46 -13.32 5.87
C MET A 1 17.96 -13.14 4.45
N GLU A 2 16.73 -13.56 4.17
CA GLU A 2 16.13 -13.38 2.84
C GLU A 2 15.25 -12.12 2.83
N SER A 3 15.28 -11.37 1.73
CA SER A 3 14.49 -10.14 1.58
C SER A 3 13.13 -10.45 0.96
N GLY A 4 12.05 -10.05 1.65
CA GLY A 4 10.68 -10.07 1.13
C GLY A 4 10.43 -9.06 0.01
N SER A 5 11.42 -8.21 -0.33
CA SER A 5 11.37 -7.34 -1.52
C SER A 5 11.62 -8.08 -2.83
N LYS A 6 12.23 -9.26 -2.80
CA LYS A 6 12.50 -10.08 -3.99
C LYS A 6 12.32 -11.56 -3.66
N PRO A 7 11.12 -11.97 -3.23
CA PRO A 7 10.87 -13.39 -3.00
C PRO A 7 11.05 -14.13 -4.32
N SER A 8 11.65 -15.31 -4.24
CA SER A 8 11.74 -16.27 -5.34
C SER A 8 10.35 -16.83 -5.68
N GLN A 9 10.20 -17.37 -6.89
CA GLN A 9 8.97 -18.05 -7.28
C GLN A 9 8.63 -19.22 -6.34
N GLY A 10 9.65 -19.97 -5.89
CA GLY A 10 9.47 -21.05 -4.92
C GLY A 10 8.91 -20.56 -3.59
N GLN A 11 9.44 -19.47 -3.03
CA GLN A 11 8.91 -18.86 -1.81
C GLN A 11 7.47 -18.36 -2.00
N PHE A 12 7.18 -17.72 -3.13
CA PHE A 12 5.82 -17.25 -3.43
C PHE A 12 4.81 -18.38 -3.51
N LEU A 13 5.16 -19.50 -4.14
CA LEU A 13 4.31 -20.71 -4.15
C LEU A 13 4.10 -21.27 -2.73
N LEU A 14 5.10 -21.17 -1.85
CA LEU A 14 4.98 -21.59 -0.44
C LEU A 14 4.09 -20.66 0.39
N PHE A 15 3.89 -19.41 -0.02
CA PHE A 15 2.91 -18.53 0.62
C PHE A 15 1.47 -18.99 0.38
N ARG A 16 1.23 -19.84 -0.64
CA ARG A 16 -0.09 -20.41 -0.98
C ARG A 16 -1.16 -19.32 -1.20
N VAL A 17 -0.74 -18.22 -1.81
CA VAL A 17 -1.62 -17.07 -2.07
C VAL A 17 -2.36 -17.27 -3.38
N ILE A 18 -3.67 -17.10 -3.34
CA ILE A 18 -4.52 -16.99 -4.53
C ILE A 18 -4.86 -15.51 -4.71
N ARG A 19 -4.63 -14.98 -5.91
CA ARG A 19 -4.97 -13.59 -6.25
C ARG A 19 -6.10 -13.56 -7.26
N THR A 20 -7.16 -12.83 -6.91
CA THR A 20 -8.27 -12.55 -7.81
C THR A 20 -8.31 -11.05 -8.08
N ALA A 21 -8.25 -10.66 -9.34
CA ALA A 21 -8.46 -9.27 -9.73
C ALA A 21 -9.97 -9.00 -9.80
N CYS A 22 -10.41 -7.90 -9.20
CA CYS A 22 -11.78 -7.41 -9.26
C CYS A 22 -11.76 -6.04 -9.94
N PRO A 23 -12.39 -5.89 -11.12
CA PRO A 23 -12.61 -4.58 -11.75
C PRO A 23 -13.36 -3.62 -10.84
N ARG A 24 -13.16 -2.30 -11.02
CA ARG A 24 -13.81 -1.27 -10.19
C ARG A 24 -15.33 -1.36 -10.23
N ASP A 25 -15.89 -1.65 -11.39
CA ASP A 25 -17.32 -1.77 -11.66
C ASP A 25 -17.94 -3.04 -11.06
N GLU A 26 -17.12 -4.03 -10.71
CA GLU A 26 -17.54 -5.27 -10.03
C GLU A 26 -17.35 -5.21 -8.50
N PHE A 27 -16.71 -4.15 -7.99
CA PHE A 27 -16.48 -4.02 -6.55
C PHE A 27 -17.79 -3.77 -5.78
N ASN A 28 -18.08 -4.67 -4.84
CA ASN A 28 -19.20 -4.54 -3.91
C ASN A 28 -18.68 -4.41 -2.47
N PRO A 29 -18.90 -3.27 -1.78
CA PRO A 29 -18.40 -3.07 -0.42
C PRO A 29 -19.03 -4.02 0.61
N ARG A 30 -20.19 -4.63 0.31
CA ARG A 30 -20.85 -5.60 1.21
C ARG A 30 -20.01 -6.85 1.39
N ASP A 31 -19.31 -7.30 0.36
CA ASP A 31 -18.51 -8.52 0.38
C ASP A 31 -17.33 -8.42 1.38
N PHE A 32 -16.97 -7.19 1.76
CA PHE A 32 -15.91 -6.88 2.72
C PHE A 32 -16.41 -6.27 4.03
N ASN A 33 -17.74 -6.26 4.26
CA ASN A 33 -18.38 -5.62 5.42
C ASN A 33 -18.09 -4.10 5.53
N LEU A 34 -17.97 -3.42 4.39
CA LEU A 34 -17.63 -2.00 4.30
C LEU A 34 -18.80 -1.10 3.85
N GLN A 35 -20.01 -1.64 3.66
CA GLN A 35 -21.13 -0.86 3.07
C GLN A 35 -21.41 0.45 3.80
N SER A 36 -21.43 0.44 5.14
CA SER A 36 -21.71 1.64 5.94
C SER A 36 -20.59 2.66 5.80
N GLN A 37 -19.33 2.21 5.92
CA GLN A 37 -18.14 3.04 5.82
C GLN A 37 -17.98 3.61 4.42
N PHE A 38 -18.32 2.83 3.38
CA PHE A 38 -18.28 3.26 1.99
C PHE A 38 -19.29 4.38 1.73
N SER A 39 -20.52 4.24 2.24
CA SER A 39 -21.56 5.25 2.09
C SER A 39 -21.19 6.55 2.80
N GLN A 40 -20.65 6.46 4.03
CA GLN A 40 -20.17 7.61 4.78
C GLN A 40 -18.96 8.29 4.10
N ALA A 41 -18.01 7.50 3.58
CA ALA A 41 -16.87 8.04 2.85
C ALA A 41 -17.31 8.81 1.60
N GLN A 42 -18.32 8.29 0.89
CA GLN A 42 -18.87 8.96 -0.29
C GLN A 42 -19.49 10.32 0.07
N GLU A 43 -20.32 10.37 1.12
CA GLU A 43 -20.91 11.62 1.64
C GLU A 43 -19.82 12.65 2.02
N ILE A 44 -18.79 12.24 2.78
CA ILE A 44 -17.68 13.12 3.17
C ILE A 44 -16.95 13.70 1.96
N LEU A 45 -16.68 12.87 0.94
CA LEU A 45 -15.96 13.29 -0.25
C LEU A 45 -16.81 14.20 -1.13
N ASP A 46 -18.11 13.92 -1.26
CA ASP A 46 -19.06 14.71 -2.05
C ASP A 46 -19.30 16.10 -1.43
N GLU A 47 -19.32 16.20 -0.10
CA GLU A 47 -19.49 17.47 0.63
C GLU A 47 -18.21 18.31 0.74
N SER A 48 -17.05 17.73 0.43
CA SER A 48 -15.76 18.40 0.59
C SER A 48 -15.42 19.29 -0.61
N GLU A 49 -15.59 20.60 -0.46
CA GLU A 49 -15.21 21.58 -1.51
C GLU A 49 -13.77 21.41 -2.00
N SER A 50 -12.82 21.20 -1.09
CA SER A 50 -11.41 21.02 -1.44
C SER A 50 -11.13 19.74 -2.23
N PHE A 51 -11.86 18.66 -1.96
CA PHE A 51 -11.76 17.42 -2.73
C PHE A 51 -12.41 17.57 -4.10
N GLN A 52 -13.57 18.21 -4.19
CA GLN A 52 -14.24 18.47 -5.47
C GLN A 52 -13.39 19.35 -6.37
N SER A 53 -12.82 20.46 -5.86
CA SER A 53 -11.88 21.29 -6.64
C SER A 53 -10.65 20.53 -7.09
N PHE A 54 -10.17 19.55 -6.32
CA PHE A 54 -9.08 18.68 -6.75
C PHE A 54 -9.48 17.75 -7.91
N LEU A 55 -10.70 17.21 -7.90
CA LEU A 55 -11.22 16.42 -9.02
C LEU A 55 -11.37 17.28 -10.28
N ASP A 56 -11.97 18.46 -10.16
CA ASP A 56 -12.13 19.41 -11.28
C ASP A 56 -10.77 19.76 -11.90
N ALA A 57 -9.76 20.04 -11.07
CA ALA A 57 -8.42 20.35 -11.55
C ALA A 57 -7.72 19.18 -12.24
N ILE A 58 -8.03 17.93 -11.88
CA ILE A 58 -7.56 16.76 -12.64
C ILE A 58 -8.22 16.72 -14.02
N GLU A 59 -9.53 16.97 -14.09
CA GLU A 59 -10.30 16.94 -15.34
C GLU A 59 -9.92 18.08 -16.30
N GLU A 60 -9.76 19.29 -15.77
CA GLU A 60 -9.43 20.51 -16.51
C GLU A 60 -7.93 20.68 -16.75
N ASN A 61 -7.11 19.82 -16.14
CA ASN A 61 -5.67 19.91 -16.11
C ASN A 61 -5.16 21.26 -15.54
N ASP A 62 -5.76 21.71 -14.44
CA ASP A 62 -5.38 22.89 -13.65
C ASP A 62 -4.53 22.50 -12.42
N GLU A 63 -3.90 23.50 -11.80
CA GLU A 63 -3.07 23.43 -10.60
C GLU A 63 -3.45 24.52 -9.57
N SER A 64 -4.41 25.39 -9.90
CA SER A 64 -4.76 26.58 -9.11
C SER A 64 -5.75 26.25 -7.98
N GLY A 65 -5.60 26.91 -6.82
CA GLY A 65 -6.63 26.90 -5.77
C GLY A 65 -6.82 25.59 -4.99
N LEU A 66 -5.89 24.63 -5.07
CA LEU A 66 -6.10 23.26 -4.56
C LEU A 66 -5.85 23.04 -3.06
N GLY A 67 -5.45 24.07 -2.31
CA GLY A 67 -5.20 23.96 -0.87
C GLY A 67 -4.29 22.79 -0.49
N PHE A 68 -4.77 21.88 0.36
CA PHE A 68 -4.03 20.67 0.78
C PHE A 68 -3.74 19.69 -0.36
N PHE A 69 -4.47 19.78 -1.48
CA PHE A 69 -4.30 18.93 -2.65
C PHE A 69 -3.29 19.48 -3.67
N ALA A 70 -2.83 20.73 -3.54
CA ALA A 70 -1.88 21.33 -4.48
C ALA A 70 -0.58 20.52 -4.64
N PRO A 71 0.10 20.09 -3.56
CA PRO A 71 1.32 19.28 -3.70
C PRO A 71 1.08 17.91 -4.34
N ILE A 72 -0.14 17.36 -4.19
CA ILE A 72 -0.51 16.06 -4.78
C ILE A 72 -0.66 16.19 -6.29
N ARG A 73 -1.27 17.28 -6.75
CA ARG A 73 -1.43 17.57 -8.18
C ARG A 73 -0.07 17.75 -8.86
N GLU A 74 0.83 18.52 -8.25
CA GLU A 74 2.21 18.71 -8.73
C GLU A 74 2.95 17.38 -8.87
N GLN A 75 2.90 16.53 -7.83
CA GLN A 75 3.57 15.22 -7.84
C GLN A 75 2.94 14.24 -8.85
N GLN A 76 1.62 14.32 -9.05
CA GLN A 76 0.94 13.55 -10.09
C GLN A 76 1.43 13.94 -11.49
N LEU A 77 1.60 15.24 -11.76
CA LEU A 77 2.14 15.74 -13.02
C LEU A 77 3.58 15.28 -13.23
N GLU A 78 4.41 15.23 -12.18
CA GLU A 78 5.77 14.65 -12.24
C GLU A 78 5.75 13.18 -12.68
N ILE A 79 4.85 12.38 -12.10
CA ILE A 79 4.67 10.95 -12.47
C ILE A 79 4.24 10.82 -13.94
N LEU A 80 3.33 11.68 -14.40
CA LEU A 80 2.79 11.67 -15.75
C LEU A 80 3.77 12.16 -16.81
N ALA A 81 4.62 13.14 -16.47
CA ALA A 81 5.57 13.77 -17.38
C ALA A 81 6.52 12.74 -18.03
N LYS A 82 6.81 11.63 -17.32
CA LYS A 82 7.79 10.58 -17.67
C LYS A 82 9.19 11.17 -17.89
N ALA A 83 10.23 10.44 -17.47
CA ALA A 83 11.60 10.87 -17.79
C ALA A 83 11.76 11.01 -19.33
N PRO A 84 12.44 12.04 -19.85
CA PRO A 84 12.64 12.22 -21.29
C PRO A 84 13.26 10.97 -21.89
N THR A 85 12.51 10.26 -22.73
CA THR A 85 13.06 9.15 -23.50
C THR A 85 13.83 9.70 -24.68
N GLY A 86 15.16 9.62 -24.64
CA GLY A 86 16.00 9.75 -25.84
C GLY A 86 16.99 10.92 -25.89
N THR A 87 17.00 11.83 -24.93
CA THR A 87 18.08 12.81 -24.78
C THR A 87 19.00 12.38 -23.64
N ARG A 88 20.32 12.35 -23.89
CA ARG A 88 21.31 12.31 -22.81
C ARG A 88 21.03 13.55 -21.94
N SER A 89 20.32 13.37 -20.83
CA SER A 89 20.28 14.42 -19.81
C SER A 89 21.67 14.43 -19.15
N GLU A 90 22.23 15.64 -19.05
CA GLU A 90 23.51 15.90 -18.39
C GLU A 90 23.41 15.79 -16.85
N GLY A 91 22.20 15.59 -16.31
CA GLY A 91 21.91 15.46 -14.88
C GLY A 91 21.44 14.05 -14.47
N PRO A 92 21.30 13.79 -13.15
CA PRO A 92 20.85 12.49 -12.65
C PRO A 92 19.39 12.21 -13.07
N ILE A 93 19.19 11.25 -13.97
CA ILE A 93 17.87 10.80 -14.47
C ILE A 93 17.32 9.62 -13.65
N GLY A 94 17.84 9.42 -12.43
CA GLY A 94 17.42 8.34 -11.54
C GLY A 94 16.04 8.63 -10.97
N VAL A 95 14.98 8.31 -11.72
CA VAL A 95 13.61 8.36 -11.21
C VAL A 95 13.29 7.00 -10.57
N ASP A 96 13.23 6.95 -9.25
CA ASP A 96 12.88 5.76 -8.47
C ASP A 96 11.36 5.74 -8.16
N GLU A 97 10.92 4.89 -7.22
CA GLU A 97 9.53 4.86 -6.75
C GLU A 97 9.15 6.02 -5.80
N SER A 98 10.09 6.89 -5.42
CA SER A 98 9.86 7.91 -4.38
C SER A 98 8.76 8.91 -4.72
N PRO A 99 8.65 9.45 -5.96
CA PRO A 99 7.55 10.35 -6.31
C PRO A 99 6.18 9.67 -6.18
N VAL A 100 6.07 8.39 -6.58
CA VAL A 100 4.83 7.61 -6.44
C VAL A 100 4.46 7.42 -4.97
N ASN A 101 5.44 7.06 -4.13
CA ASN A 101 5.21 6.89 -2.71
C ASN A 101 4.82 8.20 -2.00
N ALA A 102 5.53 9.29 -2.30
CA ALA A 102 5.21 10.61 -1.76
C ALA A 102 3.79 11.03 -2.16
N THR A 103 3.44 10.86 -3.43
CA THR A 103 2.09 11.18 -3.95
C THR A 103 1.01 10.42 -3.20
N LEU A 104 1.16 9.09 -3.06
CA LEU A 104 0.16 8.25 -2.38
C LEU A 104 -0.03 8.69 -0.93
N ILE A 105 1.06 8.83 -0.17
CA ILE A 105 0.99 9.16 1.25
C ILE A 105 0.41 10.57 1.45
N ASN A 106 0.82 11.54 0.61
CA ASN A 106 0.29 12.89 0.70
C ASN A 106 -1.20 12.91 0.37
N PHE A 107 -1.62 12.21 -0.67
CA PHE A 107 -3.04 12.07 -1.03
C PHE A 107 -3.86 11.50 0.13
N LEU A 108 -3.40 10.39 0.70
CA LEU A 108 -4.09 9.73 1.82
C LEU A 108 -4.15 10.61 3.07
N LYS A 109 -3.15 11.46 3.32
CA LYS A 109 -3.17 12.46 4.39
C LYS A 109 -4.13 13.61 4.11
N ALA A 110 -4.17 14.12 2.87
CA ALA A 110 -5.11 15.17 2.49
C ALA A 110 -6.57 14.68 2.59
N VAL A 111 -6.84 13.44 2.16
CA VAL A 111 -8.13 12.77 2.40
C VAL A 111 -8.40 12.64 3.90
N GLN A 112 -7.40 12.27 4.70
CA GLN A 112 -7.59 12.20 6.15
C GLN A 112 -7.95 13.56 6.77
N GLU A 113 -7.44 14.68 6.23
CA GLU A 113 -7.74 16.02 6.74
C GLU A 113 -9.22 16.41 6.64
N ILE A 114 -9.95 15.81 5.69
CA ILE A 114 -11.38 16.04 5.51
C ILE A 114 -12.25 14.97 6.20
N THR A 115 -11.64 14.01 6.90
CA THR A 115 -12.35 12.98 7.67
C THR A 115 -12.37 13.27 9.19
N PRO A 116 -13.43 12.84 9.89
CA PRO A 116 -13.56 13.06 11.34
C PRO A 116 -12.67 12.14 12.19
N ASP A 117 -12.32 10.94 11.71
CA ASP A 117 -11.49 9.98 12.46
C ASP A 117 -10.01 10.39 12.43
N ARG A 118 -9.43 10.59 13.61
CA ARG A 118 -8.04 11.00 13.81
C ARG A 118 -7.23 10.02 14.67
N ASP A 119 -7.80 8.86 15.01
CA ASP A 119 -7.16 7.85 15.85
C ASP A 119 -6.03 7.12 15.09
N TYR A 120 -6.12 7.11 13.76
CA TYR A 120 -5.09 6.55 12.89
C TYR A 120 -4.36 7.65 12.16
N LYS A 121 -3.10 7.42 11.79
CA LYS A 121 -2.27 8.39 11.06
C LYS A 121 -1.43 7.69 10.01
N TRP A 122 -1.42 8.23 8.81
CA TRP A 122 -0.51 7.80 7.75
C TRP A 122 0.95 8.16 8.07
N ARG A 123 1.87 7.23 7.79
CA ARG A 123 3.30 7.34 8.08
C ARG A 123 4.15 7.17 6.82
N TYR A 124 5.18 8.01 6.69
CA TYR A 124 6.27 7.83 5.72
C TYR A 124 7.31 6.81 6.19
N SER A 125 7.36 6.51 7.50
CA SER A 125 8.30 5.52 8.01
C SER A 125 7.96 4.16 7.43
N LYS A 126 8.98 3.42 7.01
CA LYS A 126 8.81 2.06 6.50
C LYS A 126 8.65 1.09 7.67
N ALA A 127 7.64 0.23 7.63
CA ALA A 127 7.51 -0.86 8.59
C ALA A 127 8.37 -2.04 8.14
N HIS A 128 9.19 -2.57 9.05
CA HIS A 128 9.97 -3.77 8.84
C HIS A 128 9.23 -4.96 9.46
N LEU A 129 8.66 -5.81 8.61
CA LEU A 129 7.84 -6.94 8.99
C LEU A 129 8.61 -8.25 8.79
N THR A 130 8.64 -9.12 9.79
CA THR A 130 9.41 -10.37 9.76
C THR A 130 8.51 -11.59 9.88
N ALA A 131 8.63 -12.52 8.94
CA ALA A 131 8.00 -13.84 9.02
C ALA A 131 9.04 -14.88 9.44
N GLU A 132 8.81 -15.58 10.56
CA GLU A 132 9.60 -16.73 11.00
C GLU A 132 8.85 -18.04 10.67
N PHE A 133 9.58 -19.07 10.23
CA PHE A 133 9.04 -20.38 9.86
C PHE A 133 9.72 -21.49 10.68
N PRO A 134 9.41 -21.63 11.98
CA PRO A 134 10.01 -22.65 12.81
C PRO A 134 9.61 -24.06 12.35
N PRO A 135 10.52 -25.06 12.43
CA PRO A 135 10.17 -26.46 12.18
C PRO A 135 9.09 -26.95 13.14
N LYS A 136 8.16 -27.78 12.65
CA LYS A 136 7.02 -28.32 13.43
C LYS A 136 7.40 -29.08 14.71
N THR A 137 8.66 -29.47 14.89
CA THR A 137 9.14 -30.26 16.03
C THR A 137 9.50 -29.44 17.27
N GLN A 138 9.46 -28.11 17.23
CA GLN A 138 9.85 -27.25 18.35
C GLN A 138 8.66 -26.60 19.06
N HIS A 139 7.74 -27.42 19.58
CA HIS A 139 6.81 -26.95 20.61
C HIS A 139 7.61 -26.70 21.90
N GLY A 140 7.93 -25.43 22.19
CA GLY A 140 8.40 -25.00 23.52
C GLY A 140 9.82 -24.45 23.64
N ALA A 141 10.58 -24.31 22.55
CA ALA A 141 11.90 -23.68 22.62
C ALA A 141 11.77 -22.14 22.70
N LYS A 142 12.04 -21.56 23.88
CA LYS A 142 12.22 -20.11 24.06
C LYS A 142 13.34 -19.63 23.12
N ARG A 143 13.05 -18.56 22.39
CA ARG A 143 13.84 -17.93 21.31
C ARG A 143 15.37 -18.11 21.38
N ALA A 144 15.90 -18.56 20.25
CA ALA A 144 17.08 -18.07 19.52
C ALA A 144 17.87 -19.25 18.92
N ASN A 145 17.21 -20.05 18.07
CA ASN A 145 17.99 -20.90 17.17
C ASN A 145 18.33 -20.06 15.94
N PRO A 146 19.61 -19.76 15.65
CA PRO A 146 20.03 -18.99 14.47
C PRO A 146 19.62 -19.63 13.13
N ASP A 147 19.16 -20.88 13.15
CA ASP A 147 18.77 -21.64 11.96
C ASP A 147 17.26 -21.58 11.61
N VAL A 148 16.44 -20.80 12.32
CA VAL A 148 15.02 -20.64 11.94
C VAL A 148 14.93 -19.87 10.62
N PRO A 149 14.36 -20.45 9.54
CA PRO A 149 14.17 -19.72 8.30
C PRO A 149 13.25 -18.51 8.53
N TYR A 150 13.66 -17.36 8.03
CA TYR A 150 12.88 -16.13 8.13
C TYR A 150 13.14 -15.21 6.93
N PHE A 151 12.18 -14.34 6.65
CA PHE A 151 12.36 -13.22 5.74
C PHE A 151 11.81 -11.93 6.35
N THR A 152 12.33 -10.79 5.89
CA THR A 152 11.80 -9.47 6.26
C THR A 152 11.24 -8.77 5.02
N ALA A 153 9.98 -8.37 5.08
CA ALA A 153 9.31 -7.50 4.11
C ALA A 153 9.28 -6.07 4.65
N ILE A 154 9.54 -5.10 3.78
CA ILE A 154 9.56 -3.67 4.15
C ILE A 154 8.42 -3.00 3.39
N THR A 155 7.63 -2.18 4.07
CA THR A 155 6.52 -1.42 3.46
C THR A 155 7.00 -0.06 2.95
N ASP A 156 6.26 0.56 2.03
CA ASP A 156 6.54 1.93 1.59
C ASP A 156 5.88 2.99 2.48
N GLY A 157 4.95 2.57 3.33
CA GLY A 157 4.30 3.34 4.37
C GLY A 157 3.20 2.51 5.04
N GLN A 158 2.47 3.12 5.97
CA GLN A 158 1.35 2.46 6.65
C GLN A 158 0.40 3.45 7.32
N LEU A 159 -0.84 3.01 7.52
CA LEU A 159 -1.77 3.60 8.47
C LEU A 159 -1.57 2.93 9.83
N GLN A 160 -1.30 3.71 10.86
CA GLN A 160 -1.09 3.21 12.22
C GLN A 160 -1.96 3.95 13.22
N HIS A 161 -2.45 3.23 14.23
CA HIS A 161 -3.05 3.87 15.40
C HIS A 161 -2.04 4.82 16.03
N ALA A 162 -2.48 6.02 16.41
CA ALA A 162 -1.62 7.12 16.86
C ALA A 162 -0.76 6.74 18.06
N ASP A 163 -1.35 6.08 19.06
CA ASP A 163 -0.67 5.73 20.31
C ASP A 163 -0.05 4.32 20.33
N SER A 164 -0.82 3.30 19.92
CA SER A 164 -0.35 1.91 19.99
C SER A 164 0.59 1.50 18.86
N TYR A 165 0.73 2.34 17.82
CA TYR A 165 1.47 2.05 16.58
C TYR A 165 1.00 0.78 15.86
N ARG A 166 -0.17 0.24 16.23
CA ARG A 166 -0.76 -0.93 15.57
C ARG A 166 -1.07 -0.56 14.12
N ILE A 167 -0.49 -1.33 13.21
CA ILE A 167 -0.72 -1.19 11.76
C ILE A 167 -2.17 -1.59 11.46
N LYS A 168 -2.89 -0.76 10.70
CA LYS A 168 -4.23 -1.04 10.17
C LYS A 168 -4.23 -1.28 8.67
N ILE A 169 -3.35 -0.60 7.93
CA ILE A 169 -3.17 -0.71 6.47
C ILE A 169 -1.67 -0.56 6.18
N VAL A 170 -1.15 -1.32 5.22
CA VAL A 170 0.22 -1.15 4.68
C VAL A 170 0.17 -0.58 3.27
N LEU A 171 1.21 0.16 2.89
CA LEU A 171 1.36 0.76 1.57
C LEU A 171 2.47 0.08 0.76
N GLU A 172 2.25 -0.07 -0.54
CA GLU A 172 3.23 -0.57 -1.50
C GLU A 172 3.21 0.26 -2.78
N CYS A 173 4.36 0.78 -3.20
CA CYS A 173 4.45 1.65 -4.36
C CYS A 173 5.37 1.09 -5.45
N LYS A 174 5.00 1.36 -6.69
CA LYS A 174 5.77 1.02 -7.88
C LYS A 174 5.72 2.14 -8.88
N ARG A 175 6.88 2.46 -9.44
CA ARG A 175 7.01 3.49 -10.48
C ARG A 175 6.17 3.19 -11.72
N TYR A 176 6.05 1.92 -12.10
CA TYR A 176 5.39 1.51 -13.32
C TYR A 176 3.95 1.03 -13.07
N ARG A 177 3.08 1.28 -14.04
CA ARG A 177 1.73 0.68 -14.12
C ARG A 177 1.77 -0.82 -13.89
N ARG A 178 0.73 -1.36 -13.25
CA ARG A 178 0.69 -2.75 -12.75
C ARG A 178 0.99 -3.76 -13.84
N ARG A 179 0.44 -3.56 -15.04
CA ARG A 179 0.63 -4.44 -16.21
C ARG A 179 2.09 -4.70 -16.60
N LYS A 180 3.03 -3.81 -16.23
CA LYS A 180 4.46 -3.97 -16.55
C LYS A 180 5.21 -4.84 -15.55
N CYS A 181 4.70 -4.99 -14.33
CA CYS A 181 5.41 -5.64 -13.23
C CYS A 181 4.51 -6.55 -12.37
N ALA A 182 3.30 -6.89 -12.83
CA ALA A 182 2.24 -7.52 -12.04
C ALA A 182 2.73 -8.65 -11.14
N LEU A 183 3.44 -9.65 -11.70
CA LEU A 183 3.96 -10.78 -10.93
C LEU A 183 4.89 -10.36 -9.79
N GLN A 184 5.83 -9.45 -10.04
CA GLN A 184 6.75 -8.97 -9.01
C GLN A 184 6.01 -8.25 -7.88
N VAL A 185 4.99 -7.46 -8.23
CA VAL A 185 4.21 -6.73 -7.24
C VAL A 185 3.32 -7.68 -6.44
N ASP A 186 2.72 -8.68 -7.09
CA ASP A 186 1.93 -9.72 -6.42
C ASP A 186 2.76 -10.46 -5.38
N MET A 187 3.99 -10.81 -5.76
CA MET A 187 4.93 -11.50 -4.91
C MET A 187 5.35 -10.67 -3.69
N GLN A 188 5.60 -9.37 -3.87
CA GLN A 188 5.99 -8.46 -2.80
C GLN A 188 4.84 -8.17 -1.83
N GLU A 189 3.64 -7.85 -2.35
CA GLU A 189 2.44 -7.62 -1.53
C GLU A 189 2.09 -8.87 -0.71
N ALA A 190 2.19 -10.06 -1.31
CA ALA A 190 2.01 -11.33 -0.60
C ALA A 190 3.05 -11.50 0.53
N ALA A 191 4.32 -11.22 0.26
CA ALA A 191 5.37 -11.31 1.28
C ALA A 191 5.10 -10.37 2.46
N GLN A 192 4.65 -9.13 2.19
CA GLN A 192 4.28 -8.17 3.23
C GLN A 192 3.11 -8.65 4.07
N VAL A 193 2.04 -9.16 3.45
CA VAL A 193 0.89 -9.71 4.17
C VAL A 193 1.30 -10.90 5.04
N VAL A 194 2.07 -11.85 4.49
CA VAL A 194 2.53 -13.03 5.24
C VAL A 194 3.38 -12.62 6.43
N ALA A 195 4.33 -11.69 6.25
CA ALA A 195 5.13 -11.17 7.34
C ALA A 195 4.30 -10.43 8.38
N TRP A 196 3.30 -9.65 7.95
CA TRP A 196 2.40 -8.96 8.85
C TRP A 196 1.60 -9.93 9.71
N VAL A 197 1.00 -10.95 9.09
CA VAL A 197 0.20 -11.98 9.77
C VAL A 197 1.05 -12.76 10.78
N LYS A 198 2.27 -13.15 10.39
CA LYS A 198 3.16 -13.93 11.27
C LYS A 198 3.69 -13.11 12.45
N GLN A 199 4.08 -11.86 12.24
CA GLN A 199 4.63 -11.03 13.31
C GLN A 199 3.56 -10.48 14.25
N TYR A 200 2.40 -10.13 13.71
CA TYR A 200 1.31 -9.50 14.45
C TYR A 200 -0.02 -10.22 14.19
N PRO A 201 -0.18 -11.46 14.70
CA PRO A 201 -1.41 -12.22 14.51
C PRO A 201 -2.62 -11.45 15.06
N SER A 202 -3.76 -11.58 14.37
CA SER A 202 -5.01 -10.93 14.75
C SER A 202 -6.16 -11.90 14.54
N ASN A 203 -7.20 -11.74 15.35
CA ASN A 203 -8.48 -12.41 15.11
C ASN A 203 -9.19 -11.82 13.87
N GLU A 204 -8.82 -10.60 13.45
CA GLU A 204 -9.21 -10.04 12.15
C GLU A 204 -8.47 -10.83 11.05
N ARG A 205 -9.17 -11.78 10.42
CA ARG A 205 -8.70 -12.64 9.32
C ARG A 205 -8.58 -11.91 7.97
N GLN A 206 -8.56 -10.58 8.00
CA GLN A 206 -8.42 -9.73 6.82
C GLN A 206 -7.33 -8.68 7.07
N ARG A 207 -6.43 -8.52 6.10
CA ARG A 207 -5.45 -7.43 6.01
C ARG A 207 -5.74 -6.59 4.78
N VAL A 208 -5.46 -5.31 4.87
CA VAL A 208 -5.63 -4.38 3.75
C VAL A 208 -4.28 -3.83 3.33
N VAL A 209 -3.99 -3.91 2.04
CA VAL A 209 -2.85 -3.27 1.39
C VAL A 209 -3.39 -2.24 0.40
N VAL A 210 -2.96 -1.00 0.50
CA VAL A 210 -3.23 0.02 -0.52
C VAL A 210 -1.97 0.19 -1.33
N SER A 211 -2.07 0.10 -2.65
CA SER A 211 -0.91 0.15 -3.54
C SER A 211 -1.07 1.22 -4.60
N GLN A 212 0.03 1.83 -5.03
CA GLN A 212 0.05 2.69 -6.21
C GLN A 212 1.10 2.23 -7.21
N ASN A 213 0.68 2.02 -8.46
CA ASN A 213 1.51 1.59 -9.58
C ASN A 213 1.46 2.65 -10.68
N GLY A 214 2.45 3.54 -10.73
CA GLY A 214 2.40 4.74 -11.55
C GLY A 214 1.23 5.62 -11.14
N GLU A 215 0.25 5.78 -12.01
CA GLU A 215 -0.98 6.55 -11.79
C GLU A 215 -2.17 5.69 -11.31
N GLU A 216 -2.00 4.37 -11.18
CA GLU A 216 -3.08 3.44 -10.82
C GLU A 216 -3.05 3.16 -9.30
N ILE A 217 -4.17 3.36 -8.60
CA ILE A 217 -4.33 3.01 -7.17
C ILE A 217 -5.14 1.73 -7.04
N TYR A 218 -4.70 0.83 -6.16
CA TYR A 218 -5.32 -0.46 -5.88
C TYR A 218 -5.59 -0.62 -4.38
N ILE A 219 -6.69 -1.27 -4.03
CA ILE A 219 -6.99 -1.73 -2.66
C ILE A 219 -7.04 -3.25 -2.71
N ASN A 220 -6.20 -3.90 -1.91
CA ASN A 220 -6.12 -5.35 -1.83
C ASN A 220 -6.64 -5.82 -0.47
N PHE A 221 -7.63 -6.70 -0.50
CA PHE A 221 -8.17 -7.37 0.68
C PHE A 221 -7.59 -8.77 0.78
N ALA A 222 -6.61 -8.94 1.66
CA ALA A 222 -5.98 -10.24 1.88
C ALA A 222 -6.67 -10.97 3.03
N GLN A 223 -7.37 -12.05 2.70
CA GLN A 223 -7.99 -12.94 3.67
C GLN A 223 -7.07 -14.14 3.94
N TYR A 224 -7.02 -14.60 5.19
CA TYR A 224 -6.16 -15.71 5.60
C TYR A 224 -6.83 -16.54 6.67
N ASP A 225 -6.57 -17.85 6.68
CA ASP A 225 -7.07 -18.78 7.69
C ASP A 225 -6.20 -18.76 8.95
N ASP A 226 -6.33 -19.78 9.81
CA ASP A 226 -5.44 -19.98 10.95
C ASP A 226 -3.97 -20.07 10.48
N ALA A 227 -3.14 -19.19 11.04
CA ALA A 227 -1.74 -18.99 10.66
C ALA A 227 -0.78 -19.82 11.51
#